data_AF-A0A931K5F7-F1
#
_entry.id   AF-A0A931K5F7-F1
#
_cell.length_a   1.000
_cell.length_b   1.000
_cell.length_c   1.000
_cell.angle_alpha   90.00
_cell.angle_beta   90.00
_cell.angle_gamma   90.00
#
_symmetry.space_group_name_H-M   'P 1'
#
loop_
_entity.id
_entity.type
_entity.pdbx_description
1 polymer ?
#
loop_
_entity_poly.entity_id
_entity_poly.type
_entity_poly.pdbx_seq_one_letter_code
_entity_poly.pdbx_strand_id
1 'polypeptide(L)'
;MSGTYGQGGEGAPVTKIEDLAGHLASGCKPREAWRIGTEHEKFGFTLEGHRPLPYESDGPSVRKMLEGLTRFGWEEVLENGKPIALKRDGASVSLEPGGQFELSGAPLENLHQTCAEVNGHLKEVKAVADEIGAGFLGLGFSPKWSLEETPLMPKARYGIMKAYMPKVGTLGHQMMFRSCTVQTNLDFSSEADMVKKLRVSLALQPIATALFANSPFADSKPNGYLSYRGHIWTDTDNNRTGLLPFAFEDGMGFERYAEWVLDVPMYFVKRGGQFIDASGQSFRDFMAGKLPALPGERPVMSDWEDHLSTIFPEVRLKTFLEMRGADGGPWNRLCALPAFWVGLLYDDAALDEAWEMVKDWTAEERDALREGVTKTALKTPFRNTTVQQIARDALAISRKGLRARGKQNMHGEYETLFLDDLNEMAATGNTAADDLLERYHGRWGSSVEPAFEECAY
;
A
#
# COMPACT_ATOMS: atom_id res chain seq x y z
N MET A 1 -9.38 -2.03 -12.26
CA MET A 1 -10.17 -1.59 -11.10
C MET A 1 -10.80 -2.81 -10.47
N SER A 2 -10.73 -2.95 -9.14
CA SER A 2 -11.42 -4.02 -8.42
C SER A 2 -12.94 -3.91 -8.63
N GLY A 3 -13.62 -5.05 -8.72
CA GLY A 3 -15.09 -5.16 -8.82
C GLY A 3 -15.88 -4.57 -7.64
N THR A 4 -15.23 -3.87 -6.71
CA THR A 4 -15.78 -3.38 -5.44
C THR A 4 -16.99 -2.46 -5.56
N TYR A 5 -17.26 -1.87 -6.73
CA TYR A 5 -18.41 -0.96 -6.96
C TYR A 5 -19.56 -1.60 -7.77
N GLY A 6 -19.45 -2.86 -8.21
CA GLY A 6 -20.53 -3.58 -8.91
C GLY A 6 -21.60 -4.14 -7.97
N GLN A 7 -22.68 -4.74 -8.50
CA GLN A 7 -23.72 -5.38 -7.69
C GLN A 7 -23.22 -6.66 -6.98
N GLY A 8 -22.25 -7.36 -7.59
CA GLY A 8 -21.68 -8.61 -7.09
C GLY A 8 -22.58 -9.84 -7.35
N GLY A 9 -21.97 -11.00 -7.58
CA GLY A 9 -22.67 -12.27 -7.84
C GLY A 9 -23.03 -12.56 -9.29
N GLU A 10 -22.62 -11.71 -10.24
CA GLU A 10 -22.84 -11.94 -11.68
C GLU A 10 -21.69 -12.75 -12.29
N GLY A 11 -22.01 -13.75 -13.10
CA GLY A 11 -21.02 -14.53 -13.86
C GLY A 11 -21.18 -16.05 -13.72
N ALA A 12 -20.27 -16.78 -14.37
CA ALA A 12 -20.21 -18.23 -14.24
C ALA A 12 -19.63 -18.63 -12.87
N PRO A 13 -20.16 -19.68 -12.22
CA PRO A 13 -19.58 -20.19 -10.98
C PRO A 13 -18.14 -20.67 -11.16
N VAL A 14 -17.26 -20.28 -10.24
CA VAL A 14 -15.90 -20.81 -10.14
C VAL A 14 -15.95 -22.09 -9.32
N THR A 15 -15.46 -23.19 -9.90
CA THR A 15 -15.56 -24.52 -9.28
C THR A 15 -14.24 -25.24 -9.11
N LYS A 16 -13.16 -24.73 -9.73
CA LYS A 16 -11.85 -25.35 -9.67
C LYS A 16 -10.76 -24.30 -9.49
N ILE A 17 -9.62 -24.74 -8.98
CA ILE A 17 -8.50 -23.84 -8.68
C ILE A 17 -7.82 -23.30 -9.95
N GLU A 18 -7.88 -24.07 -11.04
CA GLU A 18 -7.28 -23.68 -12.32
C GLU A 18 -7.95 -22.42 -12.89
N ASP A 19 -9.23 -22.18 -12.60
CA ASP A 19 -9.91 -20.93 -12.97
C ASP A 19 -9.32 -19.73 -12.22
N LEU A 20 -8.98 -19.92 -10.94
CA LEU A 20 -8.40 -18.90 -10.06
C LEU A 20 -6.94 -18.61 -10.42
N ALA A 21 -6.15 -19.66 -10.64
CA ALA A 21 -4.78 -19.56 -11.15
C ALA A 21 -4.76 -18.92 -12.54
N GLY A 22 -5.70 -19.31 -13.42
CA GLY A 22 -5.89 -18.72 -14.74
C GLY A 22 -6.24 -17.23 -14.70
N HIS A 23 -7.04 -16.79 -13.72
CA HIS A 23 -7.28 -15.37 -13.49
C HIS A 23 -5.98 -14.62 -13.15
N LEU A 24 -5.16 -15.13 -12.21
CA LEU A 24 -3.86 -14.51 -11.91
C LEU A 24 -2.94 -14.48 -13.14
N ALA A 25 -2.86 -15.59 -13.87
CA ALA A 25 -2.07 -15.73 -15.08
C ALA A 25 -2.51 -14.78 -16.20
N SER A 26 -3.79 -14.38 -16.25
CA SER A 26 -4.29 -13.39 -17.21
C SER A 26 -3.65 -12.00 -17.03
N GLY A 27 -2.96 -11.76 -15.91
CA GLY A 27 -2.12 -10.58 -15.68
C GLY A 27 -0.84 -10.55 -16.50
N CYS A 28 -0.42 -11.66 -17.13
CA CYS A 28 0.79 -11.71 -17.93
C CYS A 28 0.69 -10.77 -19.14
N LYS A 29 1.66 -9.87 -19.28
CA LYS A 29 1.73 -8.86 -20.35
C LYS A 29 3.10 -8.84 -21.00
N PRO A 30 3.20 -8.61 -22.32
CA PRO A 30 4.48 -8.33 -22.95
C PRO A 30 5.08 -7.02 -22.39
N ARG A 31 6.41 -6.88 -22.42
CA ARG A 31 7.13 -5.80 -21.72
C ARG A 31 6.69 -4.41 -22.14
N GLU A 32 6.39 -4.20 -23.42
CA GLU A 32 5.89 -2.94 -23.97
C GLU A 32 4.52 -2.50 -23.40
N ALA A 33 3.75 -3.46 -22.86
CA ALA A 33 2.48 -3.22 -22.21
C ALA A 33 2.60 -3.06 -20.68
N TRP A 34 3.80 -3.20 -20.11
CA TRP A 34 4.02 -2.97 -18.69
C TRP A 34 3.79 -1.50 -18.34
N ARG A 35 3.16 -1.28 -17.19
CA ARG A 35 2.83 0.04 -16.64
C ARG A 35 3.25 0.13 -15.19
N ILE A 36 3.15 1.33 -14.64
CA ILE A 36 3.49 1.68 -13.27
C ILE A 36 2.24 2.28 -12.67
N GLY A 37 1.61 1.54 -11.75
CA GLY A 37 0.59 2.11 -10.87
C GLY A 37 1.24 2.63 -9.59
N THR A 38 0.73 3.74 -9.07
CA THR A 38 1.18 4.28 -7.79
C THR A 38 -0.03 4.67 -6.97
N GLU A 39 -0.07 4.16 -5.74
CA GLU A 39 -1.12 4.47 -4.78
C GLU A 39 -0.52 5.19 -3.59
N HIS A 40 -1.20 6.20 -3.05
CA HIS A 40 -0.77 6.81 -1.80
C HIS A 40 -1.94 7.33 -0.98
N GLU A 41 -1.79 7.21 0.33
CA GLU A 41 -2.73 7.66 1.33
C GLU A 41 -2.18 8.89 2.06
N LYS A 42 -3.08 9.71 2.61
CA LYS A 42 -2.74 10.92 3.36
C LYS A 42 -3.80 11.22 4.40
N PHE A 43 -3.39 11.76 5.55
CA PHE A 43 -4.32 12.10 6.62
C PHE A 43 -4.87 13.51 6.40
N GLY A 44 -6.19 13.63 6.22
CA GLY A 44 -6.86 14.92 6.23
C GLY A 44 -7.05 15.44 7.65
N PHE A 45 -6.80 16.73 7.88
CA PHE A 45 -7.02 17.39 9.17
C PHE A 45 -7.61 18.79 9.03
N THR A 46 -8.22 19.30 10.11
CA THR A 46 -8.70 20.69 10.20
C THR A 46 -7.54 21.64 10.51
N LEU A 47 -7.41 22.76 9.79
CA LEU A 47 -6.38 23.76 10.13
C LEU A 47 -6.61 24.34 11.52
N GLU A 48 -7.87 24.52 11.91
CA GLU A 48 -8.20 24.86 13.28
C GLU A 48 -8.09 23.61 14.19
N GLY A 49 -7.09 23.61 15.07
CA GLY A 49 -6.93 22.61 16.13
C GLY A 49 -6.47 21.22 15.69
N HIS A 50 -6.08 21.05 14.41
CA HIS A 50 -5.47 19.84 13.88
C HIS A 50 -6.23 18.55 14.22
N ARG A 51 -7.56 18.56 14.06
CA ARG A 51 -8.43 17.38 14.28
C ARG A 51 -8.55 16.56 13.00
N PRO A 52 -8.80 15.23 13.06
CA PRO A 52 -9.06 14.45 11.86
C PRO A 52 -10.32 14.96 11.15
N LEU A 53 -10.35 14.89 9.82
CA LEU A 53 -11.53 15.29 9.05
C LEU A 53 -12.69 14.31 9.28
N PRO A 54 -13.84 14.73 9.85
CA PRO A 54 -15.02 13.90 9.89
C PRO A 54 -15.53 13.64 8.45
N TYR A 55 -16.34 12.59 8.29
CA TYR A 55 -16.99 12.35 6.99
C TYR A 55 -17.81 13.55 6.53
N GLU A 56 -18.62 14.11 7.44
CA GLU A 56 -19.55 15.20 7.18
C GLU A 56 -19.59 16.15 8.39
N SER A 57 -19.57 17.46 8.13
CA SER A 57 -19.67 18.51 9.15
C SER A 57 -20.05 19.86 8.51
N ASP A 58 -20.46 20.82 9.33
CA ASP A 58 -20.64 22.22 8.90
C ASP A 58 -19.31 22.88 8.51
N GLY A 59 -18.19 22.39 9.06
CA GLY A 59 -16.82 22.84 8.76
C GLY A 59 -16.11 21.98 7.71
N PRO A 60 -14.76 21.86 7.78
CA PRO A 60 -14.02 20.97 6.91
C PRO A 60 -14.46 19.50 7.07
N SER A 61 -14.61 18.77 5.96
CA SER A 61 -15.03 17.36 5.97
C SER A 61 -14.59 16.61 4.71
N VAL A 62 -14.55 15.28 4.80
CA VAL A 62 -14.21 14.40 3.67
C VAL A 62 -15.23 14.52 2.54
N ARG A 63 -16.53 14.64 2.86
CA ARG A 63 -17.58 14.83 1.86
C ARG A 63 -17.34 16.08 1.01
N LYS A 64 -17.04 17.23 1.66
CA LYS A 64 -16.72 18.48 0.95
C LYS A 64 -15.46 18.36 0.09
N MET A 65 -14.47 17.58 0.53
CA MET A 65 -13.29 17.28 -0.29
C MET A 65 -13.66 16.52 -1.57
N LEU A 66 -14.48 15.47 -1.45
CA LEU A 66 -14.91 14.68 -2.62
C LEU A 66 -15.75 15.54 -3.59
N GLU A 67 -16.75 16.24 -3.07
CA GLU A 67 -17.62 17.13 -3.85
C GLU A 67 -16.81 18.25 -4.53
N GLY A 68 -15.85 18.86 -3.82
CA GLY A 68 -15.00 19.92 -4.34
C GLY A 68 -14.08 19.46 -5.47
N LEU A 69 -13.59 18.22 -5.42
CA LEU A 69 -12.73 17.66 -6.48
C LEU A 69 -13.48 17.43 -7.80
N THR A 70 -14.81 17.28 -7.78
CA THR A 70 -15.60 17.06 -9.01
C THR A 70 -15.41 18.19 -10.05
N ARG A 71 -15.07 19.41 -9.61
CA ARG A 71 -14.77 20.55 -10.51
C ARG A 71 -13.54 20.34 -11.40
N PHE A 72 -12.70 19.36 -11.09
CA PHE A 72 -11.53 18.98 -11.88
C PHE A 72 -11.81 17.75 -12.79
N GLY A 73 -13.09 17.41 -13.02
CA GLY A 73 -13.48 16.32 -13.91
C GLY A 73 -13.47 14.94 -13.25
N TRP A 74 -13.50 14.89 -11.91
CA TRP A 74 -13.67 13.66 -11.16
C TRP A 74 -15.16 13.27 -11.08
N GLU A 75 -15.48 12.01 -11.37
CA GLU A 75 -16.83 11.46 -11.30
C GLU A 75 -17.08 10.78 -9.95
N GLU A 76 -18.20 11.08 -9.29
CA GLU A 76 -18.55 10.51 -7.99
C GLU A 76 -18.93 9.03 -8.07
N VAL A 77 -18.48 8.28 -7.06
CA VAL A 77 -18.95 6.94 -6.78
C VAL A 77 -19.68 6.95 -5.45
N LEU A 78 -20.94 6.56 -5.50
CA LEU A 78 -21.85 6.62 -4.36
C LEU A 78 -22.05 5.25 -3.72
N GLU A 79 -22.14 5.23 -2.40
CA GLU A 79 -22.67 4.10 -1.63
C GLU A 79 -23.81 4.62 -0.75
N ASN A 80 -25.01 4.06 -0.89
CA ASN A 80 -26.20 4.52 -0.16
C ASN A 80 -26.45 6.03 -0.27
N GLY A 81 -26.23 6.61 -1.46
CA GLY A 81 -26.40 8.04 -1.73
C GLY A 81 -25.31 8.95 -1.17
N LYS A 82 -24.22 8.39 -0.63
CA LYS A 82 -23.07 9.12 -0.08
C LYS A 82 -21.84 8.98 -0.98
N PRO A 83 -21.16 10.07 -1.38
CA PRO A 83 -19.89 9.99 -2.07
C PRO A 83 -18.85 9.30 -1.18
N ILE A 84 -18.21 8.26 -1.70
CA ILE A 84 -17.17 7.47 -1.01
C ILE A 84 -15.89 7.26 -1.82
N ALA A 85 -15.92 7.63 -3.10
CA ALA A 85 -14.79 7.56 -4.02
C ALA A 85 -15.05 8.48 -5.23
N LEU A 86 -13.99 8.72 -5.99
CA LEU A 86 -14.04 9.41 -7.28
C LEU A 86 -13.30 8.61 -8.35
N LYS A 87 -13.63 8.82 -9.62
CA LYS A 87 -12.92 8.22 -10.77
C LYS A 87 -12.61 9.27 -11.83
N ARG A 88 -11.45 9.14 -12.47
CA ARG A 88 -11.04 9.95 -13.62
C ARG A 88 -9.93 9.23 -14.39
N ASP A 89 -10.10 9.06 -15.70
CA ASP A 89 -9.04 8.65 -16.63
C ASP A 89 -8.19 7.43 -16.18
N GLY A 90 -8.82 6.43 -15.56
CA GLY A 90 -8.15 5.22 -15.07
C GLY A 90 -7.55 5.33 -13.66
N ALA A 91 -7.58 6.50 -13.05
CA ALA A 91 -7.28 6.74 -11.63
C ALA A 91 -8.57 6.79 -10.79
N SER A 92 -8.42 6.62 -9.48
CA SER A 92 -9.49 6.79 -8.51
C SER A 92 -9.01 7.45 -7.24
N VAL A 93 -9.91 8.21 -6.60
CA VAL A 93 -9.77 8.63 -5.21
C VAL A 93 -10.64 7.71 -4.36
N SER A 94 -10.11 7.17 -3.27
CA SER A 94 -10.85 6.32 -2.34
C SER A 94 -10.61 6.73 -0.89
N LEU A 95 -11.51 6.28 -0.03
CA LEU A 95 -11.42 6.49 1.41
C LEU A 95 -11.11 5.18 2.13
N GLU A 96 -10.06 5.20 2.93
CA GLU A 96 -9.72 4.16 3.90
C GLU A 96 -10.57 4.29 5.19
N PRO A 97 -10.58 3.30 6.11
CA PRO A 97 -11.53 3.27 7.23
C PRO A 97 -11.54 4.51 8.11
N GLY A 98 -10.36 5.09 8.37
CA GLY A 98 -10.14 6.29 9.17
C GLY A 98 -10.30 7.62 8.42
N GLY A 99 -10.70 7.59 7.15
CA GLY A 99 -10.79 8.78 6.30
C GLY A 99 -9.47 9.20 5.67
N GLN A 100 -8.45 8.33 5.69
CA GLN A 100 -7.25 8.55 4.89
C GLN A 100 -7.64 8.63 3.41
N PHE A 101 -7.10 9.64 2.74
CA PHE A 101 -7.55 10.08 1.43
C PHE A 101 -6.61 9.56 0.35
N GLU A 102 -6.99 8.45 -0.26
CA GLU A 102 -6.15 7.70 -1.17
C GLU A 102 -6.27 8.22 -2.61
N LEU A 103 -5.14 8.27 -3.32
CA LEU A 103 -5.12 8.19 -4.78
C LEU A 103 -4.66 6.79 -5.17
N SER A 104 -5.43 6.08 -5.97
CA SER A 104 -4.93 4.97 -6.80
C SER A 104 -4.76 5.50 -8.22
N GLY A 105 -3.51 5.74 -8.61
CA GLY A 105 -3.14 6.38 -9.87
C GLY A 105 -3.39 5.51 -11.09
N ALA A 106 -3.41 6.13 -12.27
CA ALA A 106 -3.55 5.42 -13.53
C ALA A 106 -2.31 4.52 -13.80
N PRO A 107 -2.46 3.47 -14.62
CA PRO A 107 -1.31 2.68 -15.07
C PRO A 107 -0.49 3.45 -16.11
N LEU A 108 0.64 4.03 -15.68
CA LEU A 108 1.46 4.95 -16.48
C LEU A 108 2.71 4.28 -17.06
N GLU A 109 3.30 4.85 -18.11
CA GLU A 109 4.42 4.24 -18.84
C GLU A 109 5.79 4.51 -18.18
N ASN A 110 5.91 5.68 -17.56
CA ASN A 110 7.17 6.16 -17.00
C ASN A 110 6.95 6.96 -15.71
N LEU A 111 8.02 7.07 -14.92
CA LEU A 111 8.02 7.69 -13.60
C LEU A 111 7.83 9.21 -13.66
N HIS A 112 8.15 9.85 -14.79
CA HIS A 112 7.85 11.27 -14.98
C HIS A 112 6.34 11.52 -15.07
N GLN A 113 5.60 10.64 -15.75
CA GLN A 113 4.13 10.66 -15.74
C GLN A 113 3.58 10.39 -14.35
N THR A 114 4.13 9.40 -13.64
CA THR A 114 3.73 9.08 -12.26
C THR A 114 3.88 10.29 -11.35
N CYS A 115 5.03 10.95 -11.40
CA CYS A 115 5.27 12.12 -10.56
C CYS A 115 4.42 13.32 -11.00
N ALA A 116 4.13 13.47 -12.29
CA ALA A 116 3.19 14.50 -12.77
C ALA A 116 1.76 14.26 -12.26
N GLU A 117 1.29 13.01 -12.24
CA GLU A 117 -0.02 12.65 -11.71
C GLU A 117 -0.11 12.92 -10.20
N VAL A 118 0.89 12.47 -9.43
CA VAL A 118 0.95 12.74 -7.97
C VAL A 118 0.90 14.24 -7.70
N ASN A 119 1.74 15.03 -8.38
CA ASN A 119 1.76 16.48 -8.19
C ASN A 119 0.46 17.16 -8.65
N GLY A 120 -0.17 16.68 -9.72
CA GLY A 120 -1.48 17.16 -10.18
C GLY A 120 -2.55 16.94 -9.12
N HIS A 121 -2.64 15.72 -8.59
CA HIS A 121 -3.59 15.39 -7.53
C HIS A 121 -3.38 16.21 -6.26
N LEU A 122 -2.13 16.35 -5.80
CA LEU A 122 -1.83 17.14 -4.60
C LEU A 122 -2.23 18.61 -4.76
N LYS A 123 -2.05 19.20 -5.96
CA LYS A 123 -2.51 20.56 -6.27
C LYS A 123 -4.03 20.70 -6.23
N GLU A 124 -4.76 19.73 -6.82
CA GLU A 124 -6.23 19.72 -6.81
C GLU A 124 -6.77 19.58 -5.38
N VAL A 125 -6.21 18.63 -4.61
CA VAL A 125 -6.54 18.42 -3.19
C VAL A 125 -6.27 19.69 -2.39
N LYS A 126 -5.09 20.30 -2.54
CA LYS A 126 -4.74 21.53 -1.83
C LYS A 126 -5.69 22.69 -2.15
N ALA A 127 -6.04 22.86 -3.42
CA ALA A 127 -6.96 23.92 -3.84
C ALA A 127 -8.34 23.81 -3.17
N VAL A 128 -8.87 22.60 -2.98
CA VAL A 128 -10.13 22.38 -2.27
C VAL A 128 -9.94 22.50 -0.75
N ALA A 129 -8.86 21.93 -0.22
CA ALA A 129 -8.57 21.94 1.21
C ALA A 129 -8.42 23.36 1.77
N ASP A 130 -7.71 24.23 1.06
CA ASP A 130 -7.49 25.64 1.44
C ASP A 130 -8.84 26.40 1.53
N GLU A 131 -9.79 26.12 0.64
CA GLU A 131 -11.11 26.78 0.64
C GLU A 131 -11.99 26.36 1.83
N ILE A 132 -11.86 25.12 2.29
CA ILE A 132 -12.69 24.58 3.37
C ILE A 132 -12.02 24.63 4.74
N GLY A 133 -10.76 25.07 4.84
CA GLY A 133 -9.99 25.11 6.09
C GLY A 133 -9.42 23.75 6.50
N ALA A 134 -9.01 22.93 5.56
CA ALA A 134 -8.37 21.63 5.77
C ALA A 134 -6.90 21.62 5.33
N GLY A 135 -6.13 20.67 5.86
CA GLY A 135 -4.79 20.31 5.40
C GLY A 135 -4.66 18.80 5.22
N PHE A 136 -3.57 18.36 4.57
CA PHE A 136 -3.25 16.94 4.40
C PHE A 136 -1.81 16.64 4.80
N LEU A 137 -1.62 15.59 5.59
CA LEU A 137 -0.35 15.20 6.20
C LEU A 137 0.20 13.90 5.57
N GLY A 138 1.49 13.93 5.21
CA GLY A 138 2.22 12.77 4.65
C GLY A 138 3.11 12.08 5.69
N LEU A 139 2.55 11.14 6.45
CA LEU A 139 3.26 10.29 7.43
C LEU A 139 2.79 8.84 7.34
N GLY A 140 3.56 7.89 7.88
CA GLY A 140 3.15 6.48 7.90
C GLY A 140 2.06 6.15 8.93
N PHE A 141 1.96 6.97 9.98
CA PHE A 141 1.00 6.81 11.07
C PHE A 141 0.54 8.16 11.61
N SER A 142 -0.71 8.27 12.05
CA SER A 142 -1.22 9.51 12.66
C SER A 142 -0.43 9.85 13.93
N PRO A 143 0.25 11.01 13.98
CA PRO A 143 1.17 11.32 15.07
C PRO A 143 0.46 11.74 16.36
N LYS A 144 -0.80 12.19 16.27
CA LYS A 144 -1.52 12.92 17.33
C LYS A 144 -2.74 12.19 17.86
N TRP A 145 -3.64 11.77 16.98
CA TRP A 145 -5.00 11.37 17.35
C TRP A 145 -5.05 9.96 17.87
N SER A 146 -5.82 9.71 18.92
CA SER A 146 -6.12 8.36 19.39
C SER A 146 -7.07 7.63 18.43
N LEU A 147 -7.24 6.32 18.61
CA LEU A 147 -8.18 5.54 17.81
C LEU A 147 -9.63 6.04 17.97
N GLU A 148 -10.00 6.46 19.17
CA GLU A 148 -11.35 6.96 19.50
C GLU A 148 -11.65 8.31 18.83
N GLU A 149 -10.62 9.11 18.57
CA GLU A 149 -10.73 10.38 17.87
C GLU A 149 -10.85 10.21 16.35
N THR A 150 -10.43 9.05 15.80
CA THR A 150 -10.50 8.81 14.35
C THR A 150 -11.93 8.53 13.86
N PRO A 151 -12.35 9.16 12.76
CA PRO A 151 -13.68 8.97 12.20
C PRO A 151 -13.81 7.59 11.55
N LEU A 152 -15.05 7.15 11.33
CA LEU A 152 -15.35 5.98 10.52
C LEU A 152 -16.01 6.42 9.21
N MET A 153 -15.42 6.04 8.08
CA MET A 153 -16.01 6.32 6.77
C MET A 153 -17.26 5.46 6.52
N PRO A 154 -18.29 6.00 5.84
CA PRO A 154 -19.59 5.33 5.69
C PRO A 154 -19.58 4.27 4.58
N LYS A 155 -18.65 3.31 4.65
CA LYS A 155 -18.54 2.15 3.75
C LYS A 155 -18.89 0.89 4.52
N ALA A 156 -19.92 0.18 4.09
CA ALA A 156 -20.49 -0.96 4.83
C ALA A 156 -19.47 -2.07 5.11
N ARG A 157 -18.55 -2.32 4.17
CA ARG A 157 -17.46 -3.32 4.34
C ARG A 157 -16.59 -3.06 5.58
N TYR A 158 -16.41 -1.80 5.99
CA TYR A 158 -15.59 -1.45 7.14
C TYR A 158 -16.23 -1.83 8.47
N GLY A 159 -17.56 -1.93 8.53
CA GLY A 159 -18.26 -2.46 9.70
C GLY A 159 -17.87 -3.93 9.98
N ILE A 160 -17.80 -4.74 8.94
CA ILE A 160 -17.41 -6.16 9.01
C ILE A 160 -15.95 -6.28 9.48
N MET A 161 -15.03 -5.59 8.80
CA MET A 161 -13.61 -5.62 9.16
C MET A 161 -13.38 -5.13 10.59
N LYS A 162 -14.01 -4.01 10.99
CA LYS A 162 -13.88 -3.45 12.35
C LYS A 162 -14.32 -4.45 13.43
N ALA A 163 -15.38 -5.22 13.18
CA ALA A 163 -15.85 -6.26 14.10
C ALA A 163 -14.94 -7.50 14.14
N TYR A 164 -14.22 -7.78 13.03
CA TYR A 164 -13.38 -8.96 12.91
C TYR A 164 -11.96 -8.76 13.47
N MET A 165 -11.33 -7.61 13.23
CA MET A 165 -9.91 -7.36 13.59
C MET A 165 -9.53 -7.77 15.03
N PRO A 166 -10.32 -7.47 16.09
CA PRO A 166 -9.96 -7.86 17.46
C PRO A 166 -9.90 -9.37 17.72
N LYS A 167 -10.42 -10.19 16.79
CA LYS A 167 -10.43 -11.65 16.90
C LYS A 167 -9.13 -12.28 16.39
N VAL A 168 -8.31 -11.53 15.65
CA VAL A 168 -7.15 -12.07 14.88
C VAL A 168 -5.83 -11.36 15.15
N GLY A 169 -5.86 -10.20 15.82
CA GLY A 169 -4.66 -9.45 16.21
C GLY A 169 -5.02 -8.27 17.10
N THR A 170 -4.02 -7.60 17.68
CA THR A 170 -4.25 -6.45 18.57
C THR A 170 -4.06 -5.10 17.87
N LEU A 171 -3.41 -5.07 16.71
CA LEU A 171 -3.07 -3.85 15.98
C LEU A 171 -3.90 -3.62 14.71
N GLY A 172 -4.80 -4.53 14.35
CA GLY A 172 -5.62 -4.41 13.14
C GLY A 172 -6.51 -3.15 13.07
N HIS A 173 -6.97 -2.62 14.22
CA HIS A 173 -7.65 -1.32 14.25
C HIS A 173 -6.69 -0.16 13.98
N GLN A 174 -5.45 -0.21 14.50
CA GLN A 174 -4.46 0.82 14.22
C GLN A 174 -4.13 0.87 12.72
N MET A 175 -4.02 -0.30 12.08
CA MET A 175 -3.85 -0.42 10.62
C MET A 175 -4.98 0.31 9.88
N MET A 176 -6.22 -0.05 10.18
CA MET A 176 -7.41 0.47 9.48
C MET A 176 -7.56 1.99 9.62
N PHE A 177 -7.35 2.53 10.82
CA PHE A 177 -7.79 3.89 11.14
C PHE A 177 -6.66 4.93 11.17
N ARG A 178 -5.41 4.49 11.37
CA ARG A 178 -4.31 5.39 11.74
C ARG A 178 -3.05 5.21 10.92
N SER A 179 -3.02 4.34 9.91
CA SER A 179 -1.87 4.19 9.01
C SER A 179 -2.10 4.83 7.64
N CYS A 180 -1.03 5.28 7.00
CA CYS A 180 -1.00 5.69 5.59
C CYS A 180 0.20 5.04 4.89
N THR A 181 0.03 4.61 3.64
CA THR A 181 1.10 4.02 2.82
C THR A 181 1.32 4.79 1.51
N VAL A 182 2.47 4.57 0.89
CA VAL A 182 2.62 4.65 -0.56
C VAL A 182 2.93 3.24 -1.08
N GLN A 183 2.32 2.88 -2.21
CA GLN A 183 2.43 1.56 -2.83
C GLN A 183 2.71 1.72 -4.33
N THR A 184 3.29 0.69 -4.94
CA THR A 184 3.41 0.62 -6.40
C THR A 184 2.97 -0.73 -6.92
N ASN A 185 2.34 -0.70 -8.10
CA ASN A 185 1.73 -1.83 -8.77
C ASN A 185 2.49 -2.09 -10.07
N LEU A 186 3.06 -3.29 -10.22
CA LEU A 186 3.97 -3.64 -11.31
C LEU A 186 3.59 -4.97 -11.97
N ASP A 187 3.78 -5.03 -13.29
CA ASP A 187 3.41 -6.12 -14.17
C ASP A 187 4.50 -7.19 -14.28
N PHE A 188 4.09 -8.35 -14.78
CA PHE A 188 4.95 -9.48 -15.11
C PHE A 188 4.56 -10.06 -16.48
N SER A 189 5.50 -10.76 -17.12
CA SER A 189 5.35 -11.31 -18.47
C SER A 189 4.96 -12.78 -18.52
N SER A 190 5.23 -13.51 -17.44
CA SER A 190 5.04 -14.96 -17.34
C SER A 190 5.00 -15.37 -15.88
N GLU A 191 4.65 -16.63 -15.62
CA GLU A 191 4.74 -17.22 -14.27
C GLU A 191 6.17 -17.17 -13.72
N ALA A 192 7.18 -17.52 -14.53
CA ALA A 192 8.58 -17.50 -14.09
C ALA A 192 9.07 -16.09 -13.72
N ASP A 193 8.71 -15.08 -14.54
CA ASP A 193 8.99 -13.67 -14.26
C ASP A 193 8.26 -13.19 -12.99
N MET A 194 6.98 -13.57 -12.84
CA MET A 194 6.19 -13.29 -11.63
C MET A 194 6.85 -13.86 -10.38
N VAL A 195 7.24 -15.15 -10.39
CA VAL A 195 7.88 -15.80 -9.24
C VAL A 195 9.18 -15.12 -8.86
N LYS A 196 10.02 -14.77 -9.86
CA LYS A 196 11.29 -14.09 -9.60
C LYS A 196 11.08 -12.70 -9.00
N LYS A 197 10.20 -11.89 -9.58
CA LYS A 197 9.84 -10.56 -9.06
C LYS A 197 9.25 -10.66 -7.65
N LEU A 198 8.33 -11.59 -7.42
CA LEU A 198 7.73 -11.81 -6.11
C LEU A 198 8.80 -12.12 -5.04
N ARG A 199 9.74 -13.03 -5.33
CA ARG A 199 10.82 -13.40 -4.40
C ARG A 199 11.76 -12.23 -4.10
N VAL A 200 12.19 -11.51 -5.13
CA VAL A 200 13.05 -10.32 -4.97
C VAL A 200 12.33 -9.25 -4.17
N SER A 201 11.07 -8.96 -4.50
CA SER A 201 10.27 -7.97 -3.79
C SER A 201 10.04 -8.36 -2.34
N LEU A 202 9.66 -9.61 -2.03
CA LEU A 202 9.47 -10.06 -0.64
C LEU A 202 10.76 -9.95 0.17
N ALA A 203 11.90 -10.35 -0.41
CA ALA A 203 13.18 -10.28 0.29
C ALA A 203 13.64 -8.82 0.53
N LEU A 204 13.46 -7.93 -0.46
CA LEU A 204 13.87 -6.53 -0.35
C LEU A 204 12.80 -5.62 0.29
N GLN A 205 11.60 -6.13 0.59
CA GLN A 205 10.55 -5.30 1.19
C GLN A 205 10.97 -4.66 2.51
N PRO A 206 11.64 -5.36 3.45
CA PRO A 206 12.17 -4.72 4.66
C PRO A 206 13.16 -3.58 4.39
N ILE A 207 13.91 -3.64 3.28
CA ILE A 207 14.83 -2.58 2.87
C ILE A 207 14.05 -1.34 2.41
N ALA A 208 12.96 -1.53 1.65
CA ALA A 208 12.04 -0.44 1.34
C ALA A 208 11.37 0.11 2.61
N THR A 209 10.92 -0.73 3.54
CA THR A 209 10.37 -0.28 4.83
C THR A 209 11.38 0.58 5.59
N ALA A 210 12.66 0.21 5.61
CA ALA A 210 13.72 0.99 6.25
C ALA A 210 13.97 2.34 5.57
N LEU A 211 14.09 2.36 4.24
CA LEU A 211 14.29 3.59 3.45
C LEU A 211 13.12 4.58 3.59
N PHE A 212 11.90 4.05 3.78
CA PHE A 212 10.68 4.86 3.83
C PHE A 212 10.15 5.09 5.24
N ALA A 213 10.83 4.61 6.30
CA ALA A 213 10.38 4.74 7.68
C ALA A 213 10.05 6.19 8.06
N ASN A 214 8.78 6.45 8.40
CA ASN A 214 8.26 7.81 8.54
C ASN A 214 7.09 7.88 9.55
N SER A 215 7.15 7.10 10.63
CA SER A 215 6.06 7.04 11.59
C SER A 215 6.50 6.87 13.06
N PRO A 216 7.36 7.77 13.60
CA PRO A 216 7.94 7.61 14.93
C PRO A 216 7.05 8.06 16.09
N PHE A 217 5.88 8.63 15.80
CA PHE A 217 4.97 9.16 16.84
C PHE A 217 3.65 8.39 16.89
N ALA A 218 3.08 8.29 18.09
CA ALA A 218 1.70 7.91 18.34
C ALA A 218 1.20 8.67 19.57
N ASP A 219 -0.06 9.10 19.56
CA ASP A 219 -0.70 9.79 20.69
C ASP A 219 0.15 10.98 21.21
N SER A 220 0.71 11.75 20.27
CA SER A 220 1.57 12.91 20.48
C SER A 220 2.95 12.64 21.10
N LYS A 221 3.43 11.39 21.12
CA LYS A 221 4.73 11.01 21.71
C LYS A 221 5.52 10.05 20.84
N PRO A 222 6.86 9.98 20.98
CA PRO A 222 7.66 8.91 20.39
C PRO A 222 7.15 7.53 20.81
N ASN A 223 6.96 6.63 19.85
CA ASN A 223 6.37 5.30 20.06
C ASN A 223 7.40 4.16 20.16
N GLY A 224 8.69 4.46 19.99
CA GLY A 224 9.78 3.48 20.07
C GLY A 224 10.09 2.75 18.75
N TYR A 225 9.45 3.15 17.64
CA TYR A 225 9.68 2.61 16.31
C TYR A 225 10.07 3.72 15.33
N LEU A 226 10.76 3.37 14.25
CA LEU A 226 10.98 4.27 13.10
C LEU A 226 9.87 4.10 12.06
N SER A 227 9.41 2.86 11.85
CA SER A 227 8.17 2.55 11.15
C SER A 227 7.25 1.75 12.08
N TYR A 228 6.49 2.48 12.90
CA TYR A 228 5.39 1.94 13.67
C TYR A 228 4.31 1.33 12.78
N ARG A 229 4.08 1.90 11.59
CA ARG A 229 3.20 1.28 10.58
C ARG A 229 3.68 -0.12 10.21
N GLY A 230 4.97 -0.31 9.92
CA GLY A 230 5.54 -1.62 9.63
C GLY A 230 5.31 -2.61 10.78
N HIS A 231 5.47 -2.16 12.03
CA HIS A 231 5.17 -2.97 13.21
C HIS A 231 3.68 -3.33 13.33
N ILE A 232 2.76 -2.41 13.04
CA ILE A 232 1.32 -2.69 13.09
C ILE A 232 0.92 -3.88 12.22
N TRP A 233 1.53 -4.04 11.05
CA TRP A 233 1.27 -5.15 10.13
C TRP A 233 1.79 -6.51 10.65
N THR A 234 2.59 -6.55 11.72
CA THR A 234 3.04 -7.82 12.34
C THR A 234 2.00 -8.43 13.27
N ASP A 235 1.00 -7.66 13.71
CA ASP A 235 -0.06 -8.13 14.61
C ASP A 235 -1.46 -7.61 14.19
N THR A 236 -1.67 -7.57 12.87
CA THR A 236 -2.97 -7.22 12.26
C THR A 236 -3.85 -8.46 12.07
N ASP A 237 -3.38 -9.44 11.30
CA ASP A 237 -4.02 -10.76 11.11
C ASP A 237 -3.01 -11.70 10.44
N ASN A 238 -2.48 -12.65 11.20
CA ASN A 238 -1.41 -13.54 10.74
C ASN A 238 -1.82 -14.50 9.62
N ASN A 239 -3.12 -14.63 9.29
CA ASN A 239 -3.55 -15.45 8.16
C ASN A 239 -3.35 -14.75 6.81
N ARG A 240 -3.22 -13.41 6.80
CA ARG A 240 -3.22 -12.61 5.57
C ARG A 240 -2.07 -11.63 5.44
N THR A 241 -1.15 -11.57 6.40
CA THR A 241 0.01 -10.69 6.39
C THR A 241 1.32 -11.47 6.31
N GLY A 242 2.45 -10.76 6.20
CA GLY A 242 3.79 -11.34 6.29
C GLY A 242 4.49 -11.56 4.95
N LEU A 243 5.57 -12.35 4.99
CA LEU A 243 6.55 -12.52 3.91
C LEU A 243 6.36 -13.76 3.04
N LEU A 244 5.27 -14.51 3.26
CA LEU A 244 4.90 -15.67 2.45
C LEU A 244 6.08 -16.66 2.25
N PRO A 245 6.57 -17.34 3.30
CA PRO A 245 7.76 -18.22 3.18
C PRO A 245 7.67 -19.23 2.03
N PHE A 246 6.46 -19.74 1.74
CA PHE A 246 6.20 -20.67 0.64
C PHE A 246 6.56 -20.11 -0.75
N ALA A 247 6.63 -18.78 -0.92
CA ALA A 247 7.04 -18.17 -2.18
C ALA A 247 8.48 -18.54 -2.58
N PHE A 248 9.31 -18.97 -1.63
CA PHE A 248 10.71 -19.36 -1.83
C PHE A 248 10.89 -20.87 -1.99
N GLU A 249 9.83 -21.67 -1.84
CA GLU A 249 9.86 -23.12 -2.04
C GLU A 249 9.85 -23.49 -3.53
N ASP A 250 10.35 -24.68 -3.85
CA ASP A 250 10.19 -25.26 -5.18
C ASP A 250 8.71 -25.50 -5.50
N GLY A 251 8.32 -25.30 -6.77
CA GLY A 251 6.92 -25.42 -7.19
C GLY A 251 6.06 -24.19 -6.91
N MET A 252 6.65 -23.08 -6.44
CA MET A 252 5.95 -21.80 -6.40
C MET A 252 5.48 -21.37 -7.81
N GLY A 253 4.22 -20.94 -7.92
CA GLY A 253 3.54 -20.51 -9.13
C GLY A 253 2.16 -19.92 -8.83
N PHE A 254 1.34 -19.66 -9.86
CA PHE A 254 0.00 -19.09 -9.70
C PHE A 254 -0.93 -20.00 -8.91
N GLU A 255 -0.90 -21.31 -9.18
CA GLU A 255 -1.73 -22.29 -8.48
C GLU A 255 -1.36 -22.39 -7.00
N ARG A 256 -0.06 -22.42 -6.67
CA ARG A 256 0.41 -22.44 -5.27
C ARG A 256 -0.02 -21.18 -4.50
N TYR A 257 0.02 -20.01 -5.15
CA TYR A 257 -0.49 -18.77 -4.56
C TYR A 257 -2.00 -18.86 -4.35
N ALA A 258 -2.75 -19.33 -5.36
CA ALA A 258 -4.19 -19.49 -5.27
C ALA A 258 -4.60 -20.45 -4.13
N GLU A 259 -3.88 -21.56 -3.95
CA GLU A 259 -4.08 -22.49 -2.83
C GLU A 259 -3.96 -21.78 -1.48
N TRP A 260 -2.92 -20.96 -1.31
CA TRP A 260 -2.75 -20.19 -0.08
C TRP A 260 -3.89 -19.19 0.13
N VAL A 261 -4.30 -18.48 -0.91
CA VAL A 261 -5.43 -17.53 -0.84
C VAL A 261 -6.73 -18.22 -0.42
N LEU A 262 -6.98 -19.44 -0.90
CA LEU A 262 -8.16 -20.22 -0.52
C LEU A 262 -8.18 -20.59 0.98
N ASP A 263 -7.01 -20.67 1.62
CA ASP A 263 -6.85 -20.93 3.05
C ASP A 263 -6.97 -19.64 3.90
N VAL A 264 -6.85 -18.46 3.29
CA VAL A 264 -7.09 -17.19 3.99
C VAL A 264 -8.59 -17.05 4.28
N PRO A 265 -8.99 -16.82 5.55
CA PRO A 265 -10.40 -16.65 5.87
C PRO A 265 -11.00 -15.43 5.17
N MET A 266 -12.23 -15.56 4.68
CA MET A 266 -12.95 -14.48 4.01
C MET A 266 -13.31 -13.35 4.98
N TYR A 267 -13.64 -12.17 4.45
CA TYR A 267 -14.32 -11.10 5.19
C TYR A 267 -15.79 -10.99 4.82
N PHE A 268 -16.10 -10.92 3.52
CA PHE A 268 -17.45 -10.67 3.05
C PHE A 268 -17.70 -11.30 1.70
N VAL A 269 -18.97 -11.37 1.32
CA VAL A 269 -19.41 -11.62 -0.06
C VAL A 269 -20.33 -10.47 -0.49
N LYS A 270 -20.21 -10.01 -1.74
CA LYS A 270 -21.06 -8.94 -2.26
C LYS A 270 -22.21 -9.51 -3.10
N ARG A 271 -23.45 -9.19 -2.74
CA ARG A 271 -24.66 -9.60 -3.49
C ARG A 271 -25.67 -8.46 -3.53
N GLY A 272 -26.20 -8.13 -4.71
CA GLY A 272 -27.21 -7.08 -4.87
C GLY A 272 -26.81 -5.74 -4.25
N GLY A 273 -25.51 -5.40 -4.30
CA GLY A 273 -24.95 -4.18 -3.74
C GLY A 273 -24.70 -4.22 -2.23
N GLN A 274 -25.04 -5.31 -1.54
CA GLN A 274 -24.86 -5.48 -0.10
C GLN A 274 -23.62 -6.30 0.23
N PHE A 275 -22.96 -5.97 1.35
CA PHE A 275 -21.87 -6.74 1.91
C PHE A 275 -22.40 -7.72 2.96
N ILE A 276 -22.33 -9.00 2.66
CA ILE A 276 -22.74 -10.10 3.54
C ILE A 276 -21.53 -10.54 4.35
N ASP A 277 -21.66 -10.57 5.67
CA ASP A 277 -20.59 -10.97 6.58
C ASP A 277 -20.25 -12.46 6.40
N ALA A 278 -19.06 -12.72 5.86
CA ALA A 278 -18.46 -14.05 5.72
C ALA A 278 -17.17 -14.16 6.55
N SER A 279 -17.04 -13.32 7.58
CA SER A 279 -15.80 -13.16 8.32
C SER A 279 -15.39 -14.45 9.04
N GLY A 280 -14.17 -14.92 8.76
CA GLY A 280 -13.66 -16.18 9.30
C GLY A 280 -14.15 -17.44 8.57
N GLN A 281 -14.98 -17.32 7.53
CA GLN A 281 -15.47 -18.46 6.74
C GLN A 281 -14.51 -18.80 5.60
N SER A 282 -14.67 -19.99 5.02
CA SER A 282 -13.73 -20.56 4.03
C SER A 282 -14.17 -20.30 2.59
N PHE A 283 -13.25 -19.80 1.76
CA PHE A 283 -13.49 -19.69 0.32
C PHE A 283 -13.60 -21.08 -0.34
N ARG A 284 -12.91 -22.09 0.21
CA ARG A 284 -13.06 -23.50 -0.26
C ARG A 284 -14.47 -24.02 -0.03
N ASP A 285 -15.06 -23.73 1.14
CA ASP A 285 -16.46 -24.08 1.40
C ASP A 285 -17.39 -23.33 0.46
N PHE A 286 -17.06 -22.08 0.11
CA PHE A 286 -17.81 -21.34 -0.89
C PHE A 286 -17.77 -22.01 -2.27
N MET A 287 -16.60 -22.39 -2.77
CA MET A 287 -16.45 -23.16 -4.02
C MET A 287 -17.26 -24.46 -4.00
N ALA A 288 -17.36 -25.11 -2.83
CA ALA A 288 -18.13 -26.33 -2.63
C ALA A 288 -19.66 -26.11 -2.51
N GLY A 289 -20.16 -24.87 -2.49
CA GLY A 289 -21.57 -24.56 -2.26
C GLY A 289 -22.00 -24.66 -0.78
N LYS A 290 -21.03 -24.59 0.14
CA LYS A 290 -21.20 -24.87 1.57
C LYS A 290 -20.89 -23.66 2.47
N LEU A 291 -20.75 -22.47 1.90
CA LEU A 291 -20.49 -21.25 2.68
C LEU A 291 -21.68 -20.98 3.62
N PRO A 292 -21.49 -20.94 4.95
CA PRO A 292 -22.59 -20.68 5.88
C PRO A 292 -23.33 -19.36 5.64
N ALA A 293 -22.61 -18.30 5.22
CA ALA A 293 -23.22 -17.00 4.90
C ALA A 293 -24.15 -17.03 3.68
N LEU A 294 -23.92 -17.96 2.74
CA LEU A 294 -24.69 -18.11 1.51
C LEU A 294 -24.86 -19.60 1.14
N PRO A 295 -25.71 -20.36 1.88
CA PRO A 295 -25.83 -21.79 1.69
C PRO A 295 -26.30 -22.16 0.28
N GLY A 296 -25.56 -23.05 -0.39
CA GLY A 296 -25.87 -23.52 -1.74
C GLY A 296 -25.36 -22.63 -2.87
N GLU A 297 -24.92 -21.39 -2.58
CA GLU A 297 -24.28 -20.53 -3.58
C GLU A 297 -22.82 -20.88 -3.78
N ARG A 298 -22.32 -20.65 -5.00
CA ARG A 298 -20.91 -20.79 -5.37
C ARG A 298 -20.34 -19.42 -5.76
N PRO A 299 -19.02 -19.20 -5.57
CA PRO A 299 -18.40 -17.94 -5.92
C PRO A 299 -18.40 -17.73 -7.42
N VAL A 300 -18.46 -16.47 -7.84
CA VAL A 300 -18.12 -16.02 -9.19
C VAL A 300 -16.75 -15.34 -9.18
N MET A 301 -16.20 -15.00 -10.34
CA MET A 301 -14.86 -14.40 -10.41
C MET A 301 -14.75 -13.06 -9.65
N SER A 302 -15.84 -12.27 -9.58
CA SER A 302 -15.83 -11.05 -8.76
C SER A 302 -15.67 -11.32 -7.27
N ASP A 303 -16.15 -12.46 -6.75
CA ASP A 303 -15.97 -12.85 -5.35
C ASP A 303 -14.50 -13.20 -5.06
N TRP A 304 -13.82 -13.81 -6.03
CA TRP A 304 -12.39 -14.08 -5.98
C TRP A 304 -11.57 -12.79 -5.98
N GLU A 305 -11.88 -11.84 -6.87
CA GLU A 305 -11.23 -10.53 -6.92
C GLU A 305 -11.44 -9.74 -5.62
N ASP A 306 -12.65 -9.77 -5.07
CA ASP A 306 -12.96 -9.15 -3.78
C ASP A 306 -12.14 -9.83 -2.67
N HIS A 307 -12.09 -11.17 -2.61
CA HIS A 307 -11.31 -11.91 -1.62
C HIS A 307 -9.80 -11.60 -1.70
N LEU A 308 -9.21 -11.62 -2.90
CA LEU A 308 -7.82 -11.21 -3.15
C LEU A 308 -7.52 -9.80 -2.62
N SER A 309 -8.47 -8.87 -2.76
CA SER A 309 -8.31 -7.50 -2.27
C SER A 309 -8.25 -7.39 -0.73
N THR A 310 -8.69 -8.42 -0.01
CA THR A 310 -8.65 -8.49 1.46
C THR A 310 -7.36 -9.09 2.02
N ILE A 311 -6.43 -9.50 1.18
CA ILE A 311 -5.17 -10.13 1.61
C ILE A 311 -4.10 -9.05 1.69
N PHE A 312 -3.22 -9.06 2.69
CA PHE A 312 -2.30 -7.95 2.96
C PHE A 312 -0.85 -8.39 3.29
N PRO A 313 -0.21 -9.27 2.48
CA PRO A 313 1.21 -9.57 2.63
C PRO A 313 2.06 -8.33 2.33
N GLU A 314 3.35 -8.42 2.64
CA GLU A 314 4.35 -7.40 2.31
C GLU A 314 4.44 -7.13 0.79
N VAL A 315 4.21 -8.18 -0.01
CA VAL A 315 4.02 -8.11 -1.47
C VAL A 315 2.81 -8.95 -1.85
N ARG A 316 1.84 -8.33 -2.54
CA ARG A 316 0.58 -9.01 -2.93
C ARG A 316 0.57 -9.33 -4.41
N LEU A 317 0.09 -10.52 -4.75
CA LEU A 317 -0.15 -10.93 -6.13
C LEU A 317 -1.65 -10.86 -6.44
N LYS A 318 -1.97 -10.10 -7.48
CA LYS A 318 -3.24 -10.14 -8.23
C LYS A 318 -2.89 -10.46 -9.69
N THR A 319 -3.54 -9.81 -10.65
CA THR A 319 -3.08 -9.74 -12.05
C THR A 319 -1.85 -8.83 -12.24
N PHE A 320 -1.26 -8.37 -11.14
CA PHE A 320 -0.03 -7.57 -11.03
C PHE A 320 0.54 -7.78 -9.60
N LEU A 321 1.78 -7.38 -9.37
CA LEU A 321 2.41 -7.37 -8.04
C LEU A 321 2.24 -6.00 -7.38
N GLU A 322 1.98 -5.97 -6.08
CA GLU A 322 1.83 -4.76 -5.29
C GLU A 322 2.85 -4.75 -4.14
N MET A 323 3.67 -3.71 -4.08
CA MET A 323 4.74 -3.54 -3.11
C MET A 323 4.23 -2.65 -1.98
N ARG A 324 4.09 -3.21 -0.77
CA ARG A 324 3.21 -2.64 0.28
C ARG A 324 3.92 -2.18 1.54
N GLY A 325 5.23 -2.36 1.64
CA GLY A 325 5.99 -2.12 2.88
C GLY A 325 6.21 -0.66 3.27
N ALA A 326 6.04 0.30 2.36
CA ALA A 326 6.47 1.69 2.58
C ALA A 326 5.43 2.57 3.31
N ASP A 327 5.92 3.38 4.25
CA ASP A 327 5.12 4.41 4.90
C ASP A 327 4.79 5.56 3.93
N GLY A 328 3.63 6.19 4.11
CA GLY A 328 3.30 7.44 3.44
C GLY A 328 4.31 8.55 3.80
N GLY A 329 4.51 9.52 2.91
CA GLY A 329 5.51 10.56 3.08
C GLY A 329 5.35 11.72 2.09
N PRO A 330 6.22 12.74 2.14
CA PRO A 330 6.15 13.90 1.26
C PRO A 330 6.26 13.51 -0.23
N TRP A 331 5.84 14.44 -1.11
CA TRP A 331 5.66 14.20 -2.55
C TRP A 331 6.87 13.56 -3.24
N ASN A 332 8.09 13.94 -2.86
CA ASN A 332 9.34 13.42 -3.41
C ASN A 332 9.47 11.90 -3.13
N ARG A 333 9.06 11.46 -1.94
CA ARG A 333 9.04 10.03 -1.58
C ARG A 333 7.92 9.28 -2.30
N LEU A 334 6.78 9.92 -2.54
CA LEU A 334 5.71 9.32 -3.34
C LEU A 334 6.18 8.96 -4.76
N CYS A 335 7.03 9.80 -5.36
CA CYS A 335 7.66 9.52 -6.65
C CYS A 335 8.86 8.54 -6.55
N ALA A 336 9.55 8.51 -5.42
CA ALA A 336 10.74 7.67 -5.21
C ALA A 336 10.40 6.17 -5.03
N LEU A 337 9.28 5.82 -4.38
CA LEU A 337 8.90 4.41 -4.19
C LEU A 337 8.75 3.65 -5.52
N PRO A 338 7.92 4.10 -6.48
CA PRO A 338 7.81 3.41 -7.75
C PRO A 338 9.16 3.39 -8.48
N ALA A 339 9.99 4.44 -8.36
CA ALA A 339 11.30 4.47 -8.97
C ALA A 339 12.22 3.36 -8.44
N PHE A 340 12.24 3.15 -7.12
CA PHE A 340 13.03 2.10 -6.47
C PHE A 340 12.69 0.72 -7.03
N TRP A 341 11.40 0.38 -7.07
CA TRP A 341 10.96 -0.94 -7.54
C TRP A 341 11.03 -1.11 -9.05
N VAL A 342 10.69 -0.09 -9.84
CA VAL A 342 10.83 -0.14 -11.31
C VAL A 342 12.28 -0.36 -11.70
N GLY A 343 13.22 0.33 -11.04
CA GLY A 343 14.65 0.13 -11.29
C GLY A 343 15.13 -1.27 -10.97
N LEU A 344 14.57 -1.94 -9.95
CA LEU A 344 14.94 -3.30 -9.59
C LEU A 344 14.28 -4.36 -10.48
N LEU A 345 13.04 -4.14 -10.93
CA LEU A 345 12.20 -5.21 -11.47
C LEU A 345 11.95 -5.12 -12.99
N TYR A 346 12.11 -3.95 -13.62
CA TYR A 346 11.75 -3.75 -15.04
C TYR A 346 12.95 -3.80 -16.01
N ASP A 347 14.14 -4.09 -15.51
CA ASP A 347 15.32 -4.44 -16.28
C ASP A 347 15.81 -5.83 -15.88
N ASP A 348 16.13 -6.68 -16.85
CA ASP A 348 16.46 -8.10 -16.57
C ASP A 348 17.79 -8.24 -15.85
N ALA A 349 18.80 -7.44 -16.22
CA ALA A 349 20.09 -7.48 -15.57
C ALA A 349 20.01 -6.98 -14.13
N ALA A 350 19.23 -5.92 -13.88
CA ALA A 350 18.95 -5.43 -12.53
C ALA A 350 18.18 -6.46 -11.68
N LEU A 351 17.16 -7.12 -12.25
CA LEU A 351 16.41 -8.16 -11.56
C LEU A 351 17.27 -9.39 -11.23
N ASP A 352 18.17 -9.77 -12.15
CA ASP A 352 19.16 -10.82 -11.94
C ASP A 352 20.13 -10.45 -10.80
N GLU A 353 20.71 -9.24 -10.83
CA GLU A 353 21.62 -8.74 -9.80
C GLU A 353 20.93 -8.66 -8.41
N ALA A 354 19.67 -8.21 -8.37
CA ALA A 354 18.86 -8.18 -7.17
C ALA A 354 18.53 -9.59 -6.64
N TRP A 355 18.28 -10.56 -7.52
CA TRP A 355 18.09 -11.95 -7.11
C TRP A 355 19.37 -12.55 -6.54
N GLU A 356 20.51 -12.31 -7.17
CA GLU A 356 21.81 -12.78 -6.67
C GLU A 356 22.13 -12.26 -5.27
N MET A 357 21.67 -11.04 -4.93
CA MET A 357 21.84 -10.44 -3.61
C MET A 357 21.06 -11.17 -2.49
N VAL A 358 19.89 -11.73 -2.81
CA VAL A 358 18.91 -12.20 -1.80
C VAL A 358 18.63 -13.70 -1.82
N LYS A 359 19.09 -14.40 -2.86
CA LYS A 359 18.73 -15.82 -3.09
C LYS A 359 19.16 -16.79 -2.00
N ASP A 360 20.15 -16.43 -1.19
CA ASP A 360 20.69 -17.25 -0.10
C ASP A 360 20.16 -16.82 1.28
N TRP A 361 19.22 -15.87 1.35
CA TRP A 361 18.62 -15.45 2.62
C TRP A 361 17.64 -16.52 3.09
N THR A 362 17.71 -16.88 4.36
CA THR A 362 16.76 -17.86 4.94
C THR A 362 15.41 -17.22 5.25
N ALA A 363 14.40 -18.04 5.55
CA ALA A 363 13.09 -17.54 5.97
C ALA A 363 13.21 -16.76 7.29
N GLU A 364 13.99 -17.28 8.24
CA GLU A 364 14.25 -16.68 9.54
C GLU A 364 14.98 -15.34 9.41
N GLU A 365 15.94 -15.25 8.49
CA GLU A 365 16.67 -14.02 8.18
C GLU A 365 15.74 -12.94 7.60
N ARG A 366 14.87 -13.30 6.66
CA ARG A 366 13.88 -12.36 6.10
C ARG A 366 12.87 -11.89 7.15
N ASP A 367 12.40 -12.79 8.02
CA ASP A 367 11.46 -12.46 9.08
C ASP A 367 12.09 -11.56 10.15
N ALA A 368 13.31 -11.88 10.58
CA ALA A 368 14.09 -11.03 11.49
C ALA A 368 14.36 -9.64 10.91
N LEU A 369 14.62 -9.54 9.60
CA LEU A 369 14.71 -8.24 8.92
C LEU A 369 13.40 -7.49 8.98
N ARG A 370 12.28 -8.13 8.62
CA ARG A 370 10.95 -7.49 8.65
C ARG A 370 10.62 -6.91 10.02
N GLU A 371 10.90 -7.64 11.10
CA GLU A 371 10.68 -7.12 12.45
C GLU A 371 11.71 -6.04 12.83
N GLY A 372 12.99 -6.28 12.58
CA GLY A 372 14.09 -5.40 13.01
C GLY A 372 14.05 -4.00 12.41
N VAL A 373 13.69 -3.89 11.12
CA VAL A 373 13.64 -2.60 10.42
C VAL A 373 12.55 -1.67 10.94
N THR A 374 11.49 -2.21 11.56
CA THR A 374 10.45 -1.38 12.17
C THR A 374 10.99 -0.51 13.29
N LYS A 375 11.98 -1.02 14.05
CA LYS A 375 12.59 -0.33 15.19
C LYS A 375 13.84 0.46 14.83
N THR A 376 14.67 -0.07 13.94
CA THR A 376 16.02 0.45 13.70
C THR A 376 16.31 0.80 12.24
N ALA A 377 15.36 0.55 11.34
CA ALA A 377 15.44 0.89 9.91
C ALA A 377 16.82 0.57 9.30
N LEU A 378 17.52 1.58 8.76
CA LEU A 378 18.82 1.38 8.11
C LEU A 378 19.92 0.88 9.09
N LYS A 379 19.74 1.09 10.39
CA LYS A 379 20.68 0.67 11.44
C LYS A 379 20.48 -0.79 11.86
N THR A 380 19.47 -1.49 11.32
CA THR A 380 19.24 -2.92 11.61
C THR A 380 20.45 -3.77 11.18
N PRO A 381 21.04 -4.57 12.08
CA PRO A 381 22.10 -5.51 11.72
C PRO A 381 21.58 -6.64 10.83
N PHE A 382 22.40 -7.07 9.88
CA PHE A 382 22.13 -8.24 9.05
C PHE A 382 23.45 -8.95 8.72
N ARG A 383 23.59 -10.20 9.18
CA ARG A 383 24.84 -10.97 9.08
C ARG A 383 26.04 -10.14 9.59
N ASN A 384 27.05 -9.91 8.74
CA ASN A 384 28.24 -9.11 9.03
C ASN A 384 28.13 -7.64 8.55
N THR A 385 26.92 -7.16 8.24
CA THR A 385 26.66 -5.81 7.74
C THR A 385 25.40 -5.20 8.39
N THR A 386 24.90 -4.10 7.85
CA THR A 386 23.64 -3.47 8.23
C THR A 386 22.72 -3.31 7.02
N VAL A 387 21.43 -3.09 7.29
CA VAL A 387 20.43 -2.76 6.27
C VAL A 387 20.82 -1.51 5.48
N GLN A 388 21.55 -0.55 6.06
CA GLN A 388 22.09 0.60 5.35
C GLN A 388 22.97 0.19 4.16
N GLN A 389 23.88 -0.76 4.36
CA GLN A 389 24.76 -1.21 3.28
C GLN A 389 23.95 -1.94 2.18
N ILE A 390 23.02 -2.79 2.58
CA ILE A 390 22.12 -3.49 1.65
C ILE A 390 21.28 -2.49 0.86
N ALA A 391 20.77 -1.42 1.51
CA ALA A 391 20.00 -0.37 0.86
C ALA A 391 20.83 0.39 -0.18
N ARG A 392 22.11 0.68 0.10
CA ARG A 392 23.03 1.29 -0.88
C ARG A 392 23.22 0.40 -2.09
N ASP A 393 23.44 -0.90 -1.87
CA ASP A 393 23.64 -1.86 -2.95
C ASP A 393 22.36 -2.02 -3.80
N ALA A 394 21.19 -2.14 -3.16
CA ALA A 394 19.91 -2.21 -3.85
C ALA A 394 19.59 -0.92 -4.64
N LEU A 395 19.89 0.26 -4.08
CA LEU A 395 19.73 1.55 -4.79
C LEU A 395 20.67 1.66 -5.99
N ALA A 396 21.89 1.14 -5.89
CA ALA A 396 22.83 1.10 -7.01
C ALA A 396 22.29 0.22 -8.16
N ILE A 397 21.73 -0.95 -7.84
CA ILE A 397 21.07 -1.84 -8.81
C ILE A 397 19.86 -1.13 -9.44
N SER A 398 18.99 -0.56 -8.61
CA SER A 398 17.81 0.18 -9.06
C SER A 398 18.18 1.31 -10.03
N ARG A 399 19.24 2.07 -9.70
CA ARG A 399 19.75 3.14 -10.57
C ARG A 399 20.25 2.62 -11.91
N LYS A 400 20.93 1.46 -11.96
CA LYS A 400 21.35 0.82 -13.22
C LYS A 400 20.13 0.44 -14.06
N GLY A 401 19.11 -0.18 -13.48
CA GLY A 401 17.90 -0.58 -14.20
C GLY A 401 17.11 0.62 -14.74
N LEU A 402 16.98 1.71 -13.97
CA LEU A 402 16.38 2.96 -14.47
C LEU A 402 17.20 3.59 -15.60
N ARG A 403 18.55 3.51 -15.57
CA ARG A 403 19.38 3.95 -16.71
C ARG A 403 19.16 3.08 -17.94
N ALA A 404 19.10 1.76 -17.76
CA ALA A 404 18.89 0.81 -18.85
C ALA A 404 17.52 1.00 -19.54
N ARG A 405 16.47 1.34 -18.77
CA ARG A 405 15.16 1.72 -19.31
C ARG A 405 15.21 2.92 -20.27
N GLY A 406 16.17 3.82 -20.12
CA GLY A 406 16.42 4.91 -21.05
C GLY A 406 15.29 5.95 -21.17
N LYS A 407 14.36 6.00 -20.22
CA LYS A 407 13.27 6.99 -20.23
C LYS A 407 13.78 8.34 -19.73
N GLN A 408 13.57 9.37 -20.53
CA GLN A 408 13.95 10.74 -20.24
C GLN A 408 12.74 11.66 -20.27
N ASN A 409 12.78 12.74 -19.50
CA ASN A 409 11.82 13.84 -19.64
C ASN A 409 12.18 14.75 -20.82
N MET A 410 11.38 15.80 -21.04
CA MET A 410 11.60 16.81 -22.09
C MET A 410 12.90 17.62 -21.95
N HIS A 411 13.56 17.57 -20.78
CA HIS A 411 14.84 18.22 -20.51
C HIS A 411 16.04 17.26 -20.63
N GLY A 412 15.80 15.99 -21.00
CA GLY A 412 16.85 14.97 -21.15
C GLY A 412 17.27 14.31 -19.83
N GLU A 413 16.56 14.58 -18.73
CA GLU A 413 16.85 13.97 -17.43
C GLU A 413 16.25 12.57 -17.36
N TYR A 414 17.04 11.61 -16.86
CA TYR A 414 16.59 10.22 -16.70
C TYR A 414 15.78 10.04 -15.42
N GLU A 415 14.94 9.00 -15.39
CA GLU A 415 14.15 8.60 -14.21
C GLU A 415 15.01 8.36 -12.94
N THR A 416 16.33 8.19 -13.05
CA THR A 416 17.22 7.99 -11.89
C THR A 416 17.21 9.11 -10.86
N LEU A 417 16.82 10.33 -11.25
CA LEU A 417 16.73 11.47 -10.33
C LEU A 417 15.75 11.21 -9.17
N PHE A 418 14.72 10.38 -9.40
CA PHE A 418 13.75 10.03 -8.38
C PHE A 418 14.32 9.15 -7.26
N LEU A 419 15.56 8.67 -7.38
CA LEU A 419 16.25 7.94 -6.32
C LEU A 419 17.17 8.81 -5.47
N ASP A 420 17.37 10.09 -5.80
CA ASP A 420 18.44 10.90 -5.21
C ASP A 420 18.27 11.05 -3.68
N ASP A 421 17.05 11.35 -3.20
CA ASP A 421 16.77 11.46 -1.76
C ASP A 421 16.99 10.13 -1.01
N LEU A 422 16.63 9.00 -1.63
CA LEU A 422 16.87 7.68 -1.03
C LEU A 422 18.36 7.37 -0.94
N ASN A 423 19.16 7.81 -1.93
CA ASN A 423 20.61 7.67 -1.89
C ASN A 423 21.23 8.53 -0.80
N GLU A 424 20.71 9.73 -0.54
CA GLU A 424 21.14 10.56 0.58
C GLU A 424 20.83 9.88 1.93
N MET A 425 19.61 9.35 2.11
CA MET A 425 19.23 8.61 3.32
C MET A 425 20.12 7.37 3.53
N ALA A 426 20.39 6.60 2.47
CA ALA A 426 21.29 5.45 2.53
C ALA A 426 22.75 5.88 2.79
N ALA A 427 23.17 7.05 2.30
CA ALA A 427 24.50 7.61 2.53
C ALA A 427 24.69 8.01 3.99
N THR A 428 23.73 8.73 4.59
CA THR A 428 23.80 9.20 5.98
C THR A 428 23.44 8.14 7.01
N GLY A 429 22.57 7.20 6.64
CA GLY A 429 21.98 6.22 7.56
C GLY A 429 20.84 6.78 8.41
N ASN A 430 20.39 7.99 8.11
CA ASN A 430 19.26 8.65 8.77
C ASN A 430 18.02 8.56 7.88
N THR A 431 16.93 8.09 8.49
CA THR A 431 15.61 8.04 7.88
C THR A 431 14.83 9.31 8.18
N ALA A 432 13.69 9.48 7.52
CA ALA A 432 12.78 10.55 7.86
C ALA A 432 12.26 10.46 9.30
N ALA A 433 12.07 9.26 9.83
CA ALA A 433 11.70 9.07 11.22
C ALA A 433 12.82 9.54 12.18
N ASP A 434 14.10 9.34 11.84
CA ASP A 434 15.23 9.90 12.61
C ASP A 434 15.16 11.44 12.61
N ASP A 435 14.98 12.06 11.44
CA ASP A 435 14.89 13.52 11.31
C ASP A 435 13.70 14.09 12.11
N LEU A 436 12.55 13.40 12.09
CA LEU A 436 11.37 13.79 12.86
C LEU A 436 11.63 13.70 14.36
N LEU A 437 12.28 12.65 14.84
CA LEU A 437 12.66 12.50 16.24
C LEU A 437 13.65 13.59 16.67
N GLU A 438 14.62 13.95 15.82
CA GLU A 438 15.53 15.07 16.08
C GLU A 438 14.77 16.39 16.22
N ARG A 439 13.83 16.67 15.30
CA ARG A 439 12.98 17.87 15.38
C ARG A 439 12.14 17.88 16.64
N TYR A 440 11.52 16.76 17.00
CA TYR A 440 10.73 16.59 18.23
C TYR A 440 11.55 16.91 19.48
N HIS A 441 12.74 16.31 19.62
CA HIS A 441 13.59 16.52 20.79
C HIS A 441 14.32 17.88 20.77
N GLY A 442 14.43 18.52 19.61
CA GLY A 442 15.03 19.83 19.42
C GLY A 442 13.98 20.92 19.23
N ARG A 443 13.90 21.47 18.02
CA ARG A 443 13.20 22.72 17.71
C ARG A 443 11.67 22.67 17.87
N TRP A 444 11.06 21.49 17.92
CA TRP A 444 9.62 21.34 18.19
C TRP A 444 9.29 21.27 19.69
N GLY A 445 10.31 21.23 20.57
CA GLY A 445 10.09 21.33 22.03
C GLY A 445 9.25 20.19 22.61
N SER A 446 9.45 18.96 22.15
CA SER A 446 8.66 17.77 22.52
C SER A 446 7.17 17.87 22.19
N SER A 447 6.84 18.51 21.06
CA SER A 447 5.49 18.57 20.50
C SER A 447 5.47 18.00 19.08
N VAL A 448 4.37 17.33 18.71
CA VAL A 448 4.11 16.88 17.33
C VAL A 448 3.34 17.91 16.50
N GLU A 449 2.83 18.98 17.12
CA GLU A 449 2.01 20.00 16.44
C GLU A 449 2.69 20.62 15.20
N PRO A 450 4.00 20.94 15.22
CA PRO A 450 4.65 21.50 14.03
C PRO A 450 4.67 20.55 12.82
N ALA A 451 4.43 19.25 12.99
CA ALA A 451 4.32 18.31 11.88
C ALA A 451 3.14 18.64 10.95
N PHE A 452 2.05 19.23 11.48
CA PHE A 452 0.88 19.64 10.70
C PHE A 452 1.15 20.86 9.79
N GLU A 453 2.28 21.54 9.97
CA GLU A 453 2.73 22.60 9.07
C GLU A 453 3.88 22.12 8.19
N GLU A 454 4.87 21.45 8.77
CA GLU A 454 6.11 21.11 8.08
C GLU A 454 6.08 19.81 7.27
N CYS A 455 5.13 18.92 7.57
CA CYS A 455 4.95 17.65 6.86
C CYS A 455 3.64 17.62 6.07
N ALA A 456 2.91 18.74 6.02
CA ALA A 456 1.71 18.89 5.21
C ALA A 456 2.06 19.12 3.73
N TYR A 457 1.17 18.70 2.83
CA TYR A 457 1.32 18.80 1.37
C TYR A 457 1.02 20.20 0.80
#